data_AF-A0A7S0PCE3-F1
#
_entry.id   AF-A0A7S0PCE3-F1
#
_cell.length_a   1.000
_cell.length_b   1.000
_cell.length_c   1.000
_cell.angle_alpha   90.00
_cell.angle_beta   90.00
_cell.angle_gamma   90.00
#
_symmetry.space_group_name_H-M   'P 1'
#
loop_
_entity.id
_entity.type
_entity.pdbx_description
1 polymer ?
#
loop_
_entity_poly.entity_id
_entity_poly.type
_entity_poly.pdbx_seq_one_letter_code
_entity_poly.pdbx_strand_id
1 'polypeptide(L)'
;CNYGGRVTDDKDRRLLMCMLTDFYTPKILEDSYRFSPSGKYYAPKHGMIDSYMDFIKAMPFSEGPEVFGLHDNADITSAIAETSAMLATALSLQPRAAGGAGKSWEATLTELAVDIAGKLPELYDIEKVSVLFPVRFEESMNTVLVQELIRFNRLLGVVRASLAEVQMAIKGLVVMSGDLEAMGNAMVQGRVPAMWSKVSYPSLKPLGSWVSDFVKRLAYLEKWTQEGKPRVFWVSGFFFTQSFLTGTRQNYSRRHTIPIDLLGFDFRVLSPAEEGAIADHPADGAYISGLFLEGARWDTAAAELRDSLPKVLYQQMPAIHMIPAKMSDIDDKAHIYDCPVYKTSERRGMLSTTGHSTNFVMMCRVPMAAEHTEKYWVKAGVAMLTQLDA
;
A
#
# COMPACT_ATOMS: atom_id res chain seq x y z
N CYS A 1 2.45 -31.90 -5.96
CA CYS A 1 2.48 -30.65 -5.16
C CYS A 1 1.02 -30.30 -4.79
N ASN A 2 0.55 -30.66 -3.59
CA ASN A 2 -0.88 -30.58 -3.25
C ASN A 2 -1.41 -29.14 -3.09
N TYR A 3 -0.55 -28.21 -2.65
CA TYR A 3 -0.91 -26.80 -2.44
C TYR A 3 -0.41 -25.86 -3.54
N GLY A 4 0.77 -26.14 -4.14
CA GLY A 4 1.43 -25.24 -5.08
C GLY A 4 0.73 -25.04 -6.44
N GLY A 5 -0.27 -25.89 -6.77
CA GLY A 5 -1.14 -25.67 -7.94
C GLY A 5 -2.36 -24.79 -7.64
N ARG A 6 -2.70 -24.58 -6.36
CA ARG A 6 -3.80 -23.71 -5.91
C ARG A 6 -3.32 -22.32 -5.49
N VAL A 7 -2.04 -22.17 -5.15
CA VAL A 7 -1.41 -20.89 -4.79
C VAL A 7 -0.61 -20.37 -5.98
N THR A 8 -1.12 -19.32 -6.61
CA THR A 8 -0.52 -18.70 -7.80
C THR A 8 0.37 -17.51 -7.48
N ASP A 9 0.10 -16.79 -6.37
CA ASP A 9 0.93 -15.67 -5.94
C ASP A 9 2.25 -16.17 -5.31
N ASP A 10 3.35 -15.50 -5.63
CA ASP A 10 4.69 -15.87 -5.17
C ASP A 10 4.94 -15.53 -3.70
N LYS A 11 4.30 -14.48 -3.15
CA LYS A 11 4.42 -14.09 -1.75
C LYS A 11 3.62 -15.03 -0.87
N ASP A 12 2.43 -15.44 -1.32
CA ASP A 12 1.66 -16.49 -0.65
C ASP A 12 2.41 -17.82 -0.67
N ARG A 13 3.10 -18.14 -1.77
CA ARG A 13 3.97 -19.32 -1.85
C ARG A 13 5.16 -19.22 -0.89
N ARG A 14 5.80 -18.05 -0.79
CA ARG A 14 6.89 -17.78 0.18
C ARG A 14 6.40 -17.98 1.61
N LEU A 15 5.22 -17.46 1.95
CA LEU A 15 4.57 -17.67 3.25
C LEU A 15 4.29 -19.14 3.53
N LEU A 16 3.68 -19.85 2.58
CA LEU A 16 3.35 -21.26 2.72
C LEU A 16 4.61 -22.11 2.94
N MET A 17 5.69 -21.87 2.19
CA MET A 17 6.95 -22.57 2.40
C MET A 17 7.54 -22.26 3.78
N CYS A 18 7.48 -21.00 4.23
CA CYS A 18 7.89 -20.62 5.58
C CYS A 18 7.09 -21.39 6.64
N MET A 19 5.75 -21.37 6.58
CA MET A 19 4.90 -22.11 7.53
C MET A 19 5.19 -23.62 7.53
N LEU A 20 5.31 -24.24 6.35
CA LEU A 20 5.55 -25.67 6.26
C LEU A 20 6.87 -26.09 6.92
N THR A 21 7.93 -25.27 6.84
CA THR A 21 9.21 -25.62 7.48
C THR A 21 9.16 -25.62 9.01
N ASP A 22 8.13 -25.05 9.65
CA ASP A 22 7.93 -25.22 11.11
C ASP A 22 7.38 -26.60 11.48
N PHE A 23 6.63 -27.24 10.58
CA PHE A 23 5.98 -28.53 10.83
C PHE A 23 6.73 -29.71 10.19
N TYR A 24 7.31 -29.49 9.01
CA TYR A 24 8.11 -30.47 8.28
C TYR A 24 9.59 -30.31 8.64
N THR A 25 9.92 -30.67 9.89
CA THR A 25 11.29 -30.62 10.42
C THR A 25 11.53 -31.79 11.37
N PRO A 26 12.74 -32.39 11.39
CA PRO A 26 13.06 -33.47 12.34
C PRO A 26 12.85 -33.07 13.80
N LYS A 27 12.98 -31.76 14.11
CA LYS A 27 12.77 -31.22 15.47
C LYS A 27 11.37 -31.51 16.02
N ILE A 28 10.36 -31.72 15.17
CA ILE A 28 9.00 -32.05 15.62
C ILE A 28 8.92 -33.37 16.38
N LEU A 29 9.90 -34.26 16.21
CA LEU A 29 10.00 -35.52 16.93
C LEU A 29 10.54 -35.34 18.35
N GLU A 30 11.05 -34.16 18.69
CA GLU A 30 11.54 -33.83 20.02
C GLU A 30 10.40 -33.29 20.88
N ASP A 31 10.16 -33.90 22.05
CA ASP A 31 9.12 -33.48 23.01
C ASP A 31 9.28 -32.04 23.51
N SER A 32 10.44 -31.41 23.30
CA SER A 32 10.72 -30.02 23.68
C SER A 32 10.31 -29.00 22.61
N TYR A 33 10.05 -29.46 21.37
CA TYR A 33 9.69 -28.57 20.28
C TYR A 33 8.30 -27.98 20.48
N ARG A 34 8.18 -26.68 20.22
CA ARG A 34 6.95 -25.90 20.37
C ARG A 34 6.65 -25.17 19.07
N PHE A 35 5.38 -25.10 18.71
CA PHE A 35 4.93 -24.43 17.48
C PHE A 35 4.75 -22.92 17.66
N SER A 36 4.71 -22.45 18.91
CA SER A 36 4.44 -21.05 19.25
C SER A 36 5.31 -20.59 20.41
N PRO A 37 5.49 -19.26 20.59
CA PRO A 37 6.21 -18.69 21.73
C PRO A 37 5.59 -19.02 23.10
N SER A 38 4.26 -19.11 23.23
CA SER A 38 3.63 -19.46 24.51
C SER A 38 3.92 -20.89 24.98
N GLY A 39 4.40 -21.76 24.10
CA GLY A 39 4.71 -23.15 24.41
C GLY A 39 3.47 -24.03 24.65
N LYS A 40 2.26 -23.52 24.41
CA LYS A 40 1.01 -24.25 24.58
C LYS A 40 0.75 -25.25 23.45
N TYR A 41 1.17 -24.91 22.22
CA TYR A 41 0.94 -25.74 21.03
C TYR A 41 2.19 -26.54 20.69
N TYR A 42 2.04 -27.86 20.61
CA TYR A 42 3.11 -28.81 20.33
C TYR A 42 2.56 -30.12 19.77
N ALA A 43 3.44 -30.94 19.21
CA ALA A 43 3.07 -32.28 18.75
C ALA A 43 2.85 -33.19 19.97
N PRO A 44 1.63 -33.75 20.18
CA PRO A 44 1.41 -34.69 21.26
C PRO A 44 2.24 -35.96 21.04
N LYS A 45 2.61 -36.64 22.14
CA LYS A 45 3.34 -37.91 22.09
C LYS A 45 2.54 -38.96 21.34
N HIS A 46 3.25 -39.93 20.78
CA HIS A 46 2.61 -41.07 20.14
C HIS A 46 1.72 -41.83 21.14
N GLY A 47 0.45 -42.01 20.78
CA GLY A 47 -0.56 -42.65 21.62
C GLY A 47 -1.78 -43.11 20.82
N MET A 48 -2.80 -43.54 21.56
CA MET A 48 -4.10 -43.96 21.01
C MET A 48 -4.91 -42.74 20.57
N ILE A 49 -5.91 -42.96 19.70
CA ILE A 49 -6.76 -41.88 19.18
C ILE A 49 -7.39 -41.02 20.29
N ASP A 50 -7.82 -41.64 21.39
CA ASP A 50 -8.42 -40.96 22.53
C ASP A 50 -7.46 -39.95 23.17
N SER A 51 -6.17 -40.28 23.24
CA SER A 51 -5.16 -39.36 23.80
C SER A 51 -4.98 -38.10 22.94
N TYR A 52 -5.08 -38.22 21.61
CA TYR A 52 -5.07 -37.06 20.73
C TYR A 52 -6.37 -36.24 20.86
N MET A 53 -7.52 -36.90 21.03
CA MET A 53 -8.80 -36.22 21.23
C MET A 53 -8.84 -35.45 22.55
N ASP A 54 -8.31 -36.02 23.63
CA ASP A 54 -8.22 -35.35 24.93
C ASP A 54 -7.26 -34.17 24.90
N PHE A 55 -6.12 -34.31 24.20
CA PHE A 55 -5.21 -33.19 23.94
C PHE A 55 -5.90 -32.05 23.19
N ILE A 56 -6.64 -32.34 22.12
CA ILE A 56 -7.37 -31.33 21.35
C ILE A 56 -8.44 -30.64 22.19
N LYS A 57 -9.19 -31.39 23.01
CA LYS A 57 -10.21 -30.83 23.91
C LYS A 57 -9.62 -29.97 25.02
N ALA A 58 -8.37 -30.20 25.41
CA ALA A 58 -7.69 -29.40 26.42
C ALA A 58 -7.13 -28.08 25.89
N MET A 59 -7.06 -27.90 24.55
CA MET A 59 -6.63 -26.64 23.96
C MET A 59 -7.64 -25.51 24.23
N PRO A 60 -7.18 -24.25 24.33
CA PRO A 60 -8.07 -23.11 24.53
C PRO A 60 -9.11 -23.01 23.40
N PHE A 61 -10.33 -22.61 23.74
CA PHE A 61 -11.36 -22.38 22.72
C PHE A 61 -11.06 -21.14 21.85
N SER A 62 -10.41 -20.12 22.44
CA SER A 62 -9.99 -18.91 21.75
C SER A 62 -8.47 -18.87 21.68
N GLU A 63 -7.96 -18.88 20.46
CA GLU A 63 -6.53 -18.86 20.17
C GLU A 63 -6.08 -17.44 19.85
N GLY A 64 -4.92 -17.05 20.33
CA GLY A 64 -4.34 -15.75 20.03
C GLY A 64 -3.64 -15.72 18.65
N PRO A 65 -3.29 -14.52 18.14
CA PRO A 65 -2.58 -14.35 16.87
C PRO A 65 -1.25 -15.10 16.77
N GLU A 66 -0.59 -15.36 17.91
CA GLU A 66 0.70 -16.04 17.99
C GLU A 66 0.70 -17.42 17.31
N VAL A 67 -0.45 -18.12 17.30
CA VAL A 67 -0.59 -19.45 16.68
C VAL A 67 -0.39 -19.39 15.18
N PHE A 68 -0.73 -18.25 14.58
CA PHE A 68 -0.54 -17.95 13.17
C PHE A 68 0.80 -17.27 12.88
N GLY A 69 1.62 -17.04 13.91
CA GLY A 69 2.87 -16.29 13.83
C GLY A 69 2.66 -14.78 13.67
N LEU A 70 1.48 -14.27 14.02
CA LEU A 70 1.12 -12.87 13.93
C LEU A 70 1.31 -12.14 15.28
N HIS A 71 1.52 -10.83 15.22
CA HIS A 71 1.57 -9.97 16.39
C HIS A 71 0.16 -9.75 16.99
N ASP A 72 0.06 -9.50 18.29
CA ASP A 72 -1.21 -9.28 19.02
C ASP A 72 -2.09 -8.15 18.44
N ASN A 73 -1.47 -7.21 17.74
CA ASN A 73 -2.18 -6.14 17.01
C ASN A 73 -3.10 -6.69 15.90
N ALA A 74 -2.91 -7.92 15.44
CA ALA A 74 -3.78 -8.55 14.44
C ALA A 74 -5.23 -8.69 14.94
N ASP A 75 -5.45 -8.92 16.24
CA ASP A 75 -6.79 -8.96 16.81
C ASP A 75 -7.51 -7.62 16.68
N ILE A 76 -6.78 -6.51 16.89
CA ILE A 76 -7.31 -5.16 16.72
C ILE A 76 -7.71 -4.93 15.26
N THR A 77 -6.84 -5.30 14.31
CA THR A 77 -7.12 -5.18 12.87
C THR A 77 -8.35 -6.01 12.47
N SER A 78 -8.46 -7.24 12.98
CA SER A 78 -9.61 -8.12 12.75
C SER A 78 -10.91 -7.50 13.28
N ALA A 79 -10.89 -7.02 14.53
CA ALA A 79 -12.05 -6.38 15.14
C ALA A 79 -12.48 -5.09 14.42
N ILE A 80 -11.52 -4.29 13.93
CA ILE A 80 -11.80 -3.11 13.11
C ILE A 80 -12.48 -3.52 11.79
N ALA A 81 -11.99 -4.57 11.13
CA ALA A 81 -12.54 -5.04 9.87
C ALA A 81 -13.98 -5.56 10.04
N GLU A 82 -14.23 -6.38 11.06
CA GLU A 82 -15.56 -6.91 11.37
C GLU A 82 -16.54 -5.80 11.73
N THR A 83 -16.13 -4.86 12.59
CA THR A 83 -16.94 -3.70 12.98
C THR A 83 -17.25 -2.82 11.76
N SER A 84 -16.26 -2.57 10.90
CA SER A 84 -16.44 -1.77 9.69
C SER A 84 -17.42 -2.43 8.72
N ALA A 85 -17.33 -3.75 8.56
CA ALA A 85 -18.27 -4.52 7.75
C ALA A 85 -19.70 -4.42 8.31
N MET A 86 -19.86 -4.60 9.62
CA MET A 86 -21.16 -4.47 10.31
C MET A 86 -21.76 -3.06 10.12
N LEU A 87 -20.97 -2.01 10.31
CA LEU A 87 -21.41 -0.62 10.10
C LEU A 87 -21.77 -0.35 8.64
N ALA A 88 -21.00 -0.90 7.69
CA ALA A 88 -21.30 -0.78 6.27
C ALA A 88 -22.63 -1.47 5.90
N THR A 89 -22.92 -2.64 6.49
CA THR A 89 -24.20 -3.32 6.33
C THR A 89 -25.33 -2.52 6.95
N ALA A 90 -25.16 -2.00 8.17
CA ALA A 90 -26.17 -1.16 8.82
C ALA A 90 -26.51 0.09 7.99
N LEU A 91 -25.49 0.78 7.45
CA LEU A 91 -25.69 1.94 6.57
C LEU A 91 -26.43 1.56 5.28
N SER A 92 -26.19 0.37 4.74
CA SER A 92 -26.88 -0.11 3.53
C SER A 92 -28.37 -0.40 3.73
N LEU A 93 -28.78 -0.68 4.97
CA LEU A 93 -30.17 -0.94 5.35
C LEU A 93 -30.94 0.35 5.69
N GLN A 94 -30.27 1.50 5.79
CA GLN A 94 -30.89 2.75 6.18
C GLN A 94 -31.83 3.26 5.06
N PRO A 95 -33.10 3.60 5.38
CA PRO A 95 -34.03 4.16 4.39
C PRO A 95 -33.52 5.51 3.86
N ARG A 96 -33.61 5.72 2.54
CA ARG A 96 -33.22 6.99 1.88
C ARG A 96 -34.06 8.19 2.32
N ALA A 97 -35.26 7.94 2.84
CA ALA A 97 -36.17 8.94 3.38
C ALA A 97 -36.54 8.56 4.81
N ALA A 98 -35.67 8.85 5.77
CA ALA A 98 -36.08 8.93 7.16
C ALA A 98 -36.73 10.30 7.36
N GLY A 99 -38.02 10.34 7.73
CA GLY A 99 -38.79 11.56 7.99
C GLY A 99 -38.34 12.33 9.25
N GLY A 100 -37.04 12.57 9.41
CA GLY A 100 -36.45 13.37 10.47
C GLY A 100 -35.97 14.72 9.96
N ALA A 101 -35.74 15.66 10.88
CA ALA A 101 -35.30 17.05 10.64
C ALA A 101 -33.86 17.20 10.08
N GLY A 102 -33.34 16.18 9.39
CA GLY A 102 -32.02 16.20 8.74
C GLY A 102 -32.05 16.88 7.38
N LYS A 103 -30.87 17.28 6.88
CA LYS A 103 -30.72 17.80 5.52
C LYS A 103 -31.20 16.76 4.50
N SER A 104 -31.86 17.21 3.44
CA SER A 104 -32.27 16.31 2.35
C SER A 104 -31.04 15.71 1.67
N TRP A 105 -31.23 14.57 1.00
CA TRP A 105 -30.18 13.96 0.17
C TRP A 105 -29.61 14.96 -0.85
N GLU A 106 -30.48 15.73 -1.51
CA GLU A 106 -30.10 16.73 -2.52
C GLU A 106 -29.29 17.88 -1.91
N ALA A 107 -29.69 18.37 -0.74
CA ALA A 107 -28.97 19.44 -0.04
C ALA A 107 -27.58 18.97 0.38
N THR A 108 -27.48 17.75 0.95
CA THR A 108 -26.21 17.15 1.37
C THR A 108 -25.28 16.92 0.18
N LEU A 109 -25.82 16.37 -0.91
CA LEU A 109 -25.05 16.13 -2.13
C LEU A 109 -24.58 17.43 -2.77
N THR A 110 -25.42 18.47 -2.77
CA THR A 110 -25.04 19.79 -3.30
C THR A 110 -23.88 20.39 -2.50
N GLU A 111 -23.96 20.37 -1.17
CA GLU A 111 -22.88 20.87 -0.30
C GLU A 111 -21.57 20.11 -0.54
N LEU A 112 -21.61 18.77 -0.60
CA LEU A 112 -20.44 17.94 -0.90
C LEU A 112 -19.87 18.23 -2.28
N ALA A 113 -20.73 18.33 -3.30
CA ALA A 113 -20.28 18.56 -4.67
C ALA A 113 -19.62 19.93 -4.83
N VAL A 114 -20.18 20.97 -4.22
CA VAL A 114 -19.61 22.33 -4.22
C VAL A 114 -18.30 22.38 -3.44
N ASP A 115 -18.23 21.78 -2.25
CA ASP A 115 -17.02 21.75 -1.43
C ASP A 115 -15.87 21.02 -2.13
N ILE A 116 -16.14 19.83 -2.71
CA ILE A 116 -15.11 19.08 -3.44
C ILE A 116 -14.68 19.85 -4.69
N ALA A 117 -15.63 20.34 -5.49
CA ALA A 117 -15.31 21.10 -6.71
C ALA A 117 -14.47 22.35 -6.42
N GLY A 118 -14.73 23.03 -5.30
CA GLY A 118 -13.97 24.21 -4.87
C GLY A 118 -12.53 23.92 -4.45
N LYS A 119 -12.20 22.68 -4.08
CA LYS A 119 -10.84 22.25 -3.69
C LYS A 119 -10.00 21.78 -4.88
N LEU A 120 -10.62 21.49 -6.03
CA LEU A 120 -9.94 20.91 -7.18
C LEU A 120 -9.27 22.00 -8.04
N PRO A 121 -7.96 21.87 -8.33
CA PRO A 121 -7.27 22.79 -9.23
C PRO A 121 -7.75 22.61 -10.68
N GLU A 122 -7.24 23.48 -11.56
CA GLU A 122 -7.41 23.35 -13.00
C GLU A 122 -6.60 22.15 -13.55
N LEU A 123 -6.93 21.73 -14.78
CA LEU A 123 -6.19 20.69 -15.48
C LEU A 123 -4.79 21.21 -15.84
N TYR A 124 -3.80 20.33 -15.80
CA TYR A 124 -2.45 20.65 -16.25
C TYR A 124 -2.42 20.89 -17.75
N ASP A 125 -1.65 21.89 -18.18
CA ASP A 125 -1.31 22.07 -19.59
C ASP A 125 -0.19 21.09 -19.98
N ILE A 126 -0.59 19.95 -20.53
CA ILE A 126 0.34 18.86 -20.89
C ILE A 126 1.29 19.29 -22.01
N GLU A 127 0.87 20.15 -22.93
CA GLU A 127 1.72 20.63 -24.03
C GLU A 127 2.84 21.52 -23.49
N LYS A 128 2.48 22.50 -22.65
CA LYS A 128 3.45 23.36 -21.97
C LYS A 128 4.44 22.54 -21.14
N VAL A 129 3.96 21.58 -20.35
CA VAL A 129 4.85 20.75 -19.51
C VAL A 129 5.75 19.86 -20.37
N SER A 130 5.26 19.33 -21.50
CA SER A 130 6.08 18.51 -22.41
C SER A 130 7.21 19.30 -23.06
N VAL A 131 7.02 20.60 -23.29
CA VAL A 131 8.07 21.51 -23.78
C VAL A 131 9.09 21.81 -22.68
N LEU A 132 8.65 22.04 -21.43
CA LEU A 132 9.52 22.32 -20.29
C LEU A 132 10.33 21.09 -19.83
N PHE A 133 9.72 19.91 -19.91
CA PHE A 133 10.29 18.62 -19.51
C PHE A 133 10.31 17.67 -20.71
N PRO A 134 11.13 17.96 -21.74
CA PRO A 134 11.18 17.14 -22.94
C PRO A 134 11.74 15.76 -22.63
N VAL A 135 11.44 14.80 -23.49
CA VAL A 135 12.05 13.47 -23.43
C VAL A 135 13.56 13.63 -23.64
N ARG A 136 14.34 13.29 -22.61
CA ARG A 136 15.80 13.36 -22.63
C ARG A 136 16.37 11.99 -22.32
N PHE A 137 17.44 11.64 -23.02
CA PHE A 137 18.13 10.39 -22.78
C PHE A 137 18.75 10.37 -21.38
N GLU A 138 19.22 11.50 -20.86
CA GLU A 138 19.89 11.56 -19.56
C GLU A 138 18.90 11.63 -18.38
N GLU A 139 17.63 11.98 -18.63
CA GLU A 139 16.65 12.22 -17.59
C GLU A 139 15.29 11.60 -17.93
N SER A 140 15.12 10.33 -17.55
CA SER A 140 13.86 9.60 -17.68
C SER A 140 12.75 10.16 -16.80
N MET A 141 13.05 10.92 -15.73
CA MET A 141 12.02 11.46 -14.84
C MET A 141 11.10 12.48 -15.53
N ASN A 142 11.57 13.14 -16.59
CA ASN A 142 10.73 14.01 -17.41
C ASN A 142 9.55 13.26 -18.03
N THR A 143 9.83 12.09 -18.61
CA THR A 143 8.79 11.22 -19.18
C THR A 143 7.86 10.70 -18.09
N VAL A 144 8.38 10.34 -16.91
CA VAL A 144 7.57 9.91 -15.78
C VAL A 144 6.59 11.01 -15.37
N LEU A 145 7.05 12.25 -15.19
CA LEU A 145 6.20 13.39 -14.84
C LEU A 145 5.06 13.58 -15.85
N VAL A 146 5.38 13.69 -17.14
CA VAL A 146 4.37 13.92 -18.19
C VAL A 146 3.33 12.80 -18.22
N GLN A 147 3.75 11.54 -18.12
CA GLN A 147 2.82 10.39 -18.09
C GLN A 147 1.93 10.38 -16.85
N GLU A 148 2.46 10.78 -15.70
CA GLU A 148 1.69 10.90 -14.47
C GLU A 148 0.65 12.02 -14.58
N LEU A 149 1.03 13.20 -15.06
CA LEU A 149 0.11 14.32 -15.28
C LEU A 149 -1.03 13.95 -16.23
N ILE A 150 -0.77 13.19 -17.29
CA ILE A 150 -1.82 12.69 -18.20
C ILE A 150 -2.85 11.83 -17.45
N ARG A 151 -2.39 10.92 -16.58
CA ARG A 151 -3.27 10.06 -15.77
C ARG A 151 -4.07 10.87 -14.76
N PHE A 152 -3.42 11.80 -14.06
CA PHE A 152 -4.07 12.68 -13.09
C PHE A 152 -5.07 13.63 -13.77
N ASN A 153 -4.76 14.18 -14.95
CA ASN A 153 -5.70 14.99 -15.73
C ASN A 153 -6.93 14.19 -16.16
N ARG A 154 -6.76 12.93 -16.55
CA ARG A 154 -7.90 12.06 -16.88
C ARG A 154 -8.83 11.89 -15.67
N LEU A 155 -8.28 11.58 -14.51
CA LEU A 155 -9.06 11.44 -13.28
C LEU A 155 -9.71 12.78 -12.89
N LEU A 156 -8.93 13.86 -12.85
CA LEU A 156 -9.39 15.20 -12.50
C LEU A 156 -10.50 15.67 -13.44
N GLY A 157 -10.38 15.42 -14.75
CA GLY A 157 -11.40 15.74 -15.74
C GLY A 157 -12.73 15.02 -15.47
N VAL A 158 -12.68 13.71 -15.19
CA VAL A 158 -13.88 12.93 -14.84
C VAL A 158 -14.52 13.43 -13.55
N VAL A 159 -13.72 13.69 -12.50
CA VAL A 159 -14.23 14.20 -11.22
C VAL A 159 -14.88 15.58 -11.42
N ARG A 160 -14.21 16.53 -12.09
CA ARG A 160 -14.75 17.87 -12.33
C ARG A 160 -16.02 17.85 -13.18
N ALA A 161 -16.03 17.09 -14.28
CA ALA A 161 -17.19 16.99 -15.16
C ALA A 161 -18.40 16.39 -14.43
N SER A 162 -18.21 15.25 -13.75
CA SER A 162 -19.28 14.58 -13.02
C SER A 162 -19.83 15.42 -11.85
N LEU A 163 -18.98 16.16 -11.14
CA LEU A 163 -19.40 17.11 -10.11
C LEU A 163 -20.20 18.29 -10.67
N ALA A 164 -19.87 18.79 -11.86
CA ALA A 164 -20.64 19.83 -12.52
C ALA A 164 -22.00 19.31 -13.01
N GLU A 165 -22.01 18.13 -13.64
CA GLU A 165 -23.22 17.47 -14.13
C GLU A 165 -24.21 17.16 -13.02
N VAL A 166 -23.75 16.62 -11.87
CA VAL A 166 -24.67 16.33 -10.75
C VAL A 166 -25.28 17.59 -10.17
N GLN A 167 -24.52 18.69 -10.09
CA GLN A 167 -25.04 19.98 -9.63
C GLN A 167 -26.10 20.56 -10.58
N MET A 168 -25.93 20.37 -11.89
CA MET A 168 -26.94 20.75 -12.89
C MET A 168 -28.16 19.82 -12.83
N ALA A 169 -27.96 18.53 -12.58
CA ALA A 169 -29.04 17.56 -12.47
C ALA A 169 -29.94 17.82 -11.26
N ILE A 170 -29.36 18.16 -10.11
CA ILE A 170 -30.13 18.56 -8.90
C ILE A 170 -30.97 19.82 -9.17
N LYS A 171 -30.48 20.75 -9.99
CA LYS A 171 -31.22 21.96 -10.40
C LYS A 171 -32.27 21.71 -11.48
N GLY A 172 -32.41 20.47 -11.98
CA GLY A 172 -33.32 20.12 -13.07
C GLY A 172 -32.88 20.61 -14.46
N LEU A 173 -31.62 21.04 -14.61
CA LEU A 173 -31.06 21.51 -15.89
C LEU A 173 -30.53 20.36 -16.76
N VAL A 174 -30.18 19.24 -16.14
CA VAL A 174 -29.73 18.00 -16.77
C VAL A 174 -30.54 16.85 -16.20
N VAL A 175 -30.75 15.78 -16.97
CA VAL A 175 -31.44 14.58 -16.48
C VAL A 175 -30.56 13.84 -15.48
N MET A 176 -31.10 13.52 -14.30
CA MET A 176 -30.45 12.63 -13.34
C MET A 176 -30.35 11.22 -13.94
N SER A 177 -29.19 10.87 -14.45
CA SER A 177 -28.92 9.52 -14.97
C SER A 177 -28.69 8.53 -13.82
N GLY A 178 -28.81 7.22 -14.11
CA GLY A 178 -28.50 6.18 -13.12
C GLY A 178 -27.05 6.25 -12.61
N ASP A 179 -26.10 6.66 -13.47
CA ASP A 179 -24.70 6.84 -13.08
C ASP A 179 -24.51 8.03 -12.13
N LEU A 180 -25.19 9.16 -12.38
CA LEU A 180 -25.15 10.34 -11.51
C LEU A 180 -25.86 10.07 -10.18
N GLU A 181 -26.97 9.33 -10.18
CA GLU A 181 -27.64 8.91 -8.95
C GLU A 181 -26.75 7.96 -8.12
N ALA A 182 -26.11 6.99 -8.76
CA ALA A 182 -25.16 6.08 -8.11
C ALA A 182 -23.96 6.84 -7.53
N MET A 183 -23.42 7.82 -8.27
CA MET A 183 -22.37 8.71 -7.78
C MET A 183 -22.83 9.50 -6.55
N GLY A 184 -24.00 10.13 -6.62
CA GLY A 184 -24.55 10.91 -5.51
C GLY A 184 -24.80 10.07 -4.26
N ASN A 185 -25.32 8.86 -4.43
CA ASN A 185 -25.51 7.90 -3.34
C ASN A 185 -24.17 7.52 -2.68
N ALA A 186 -23.14 7.21 -3.48
CA ALA A 186 -21.81 6.91 -2.95
C ALA A 186 -21.25 8.11 -2.16
N MET A 187 -21.38 9.33 -2.71
CA MET A 187 -20.87 10.53 -2.07
C MET A 187 -21.52 10.81 -0.72
N VAL A 188 -22.86 10.73 -0.64
CA VAL A 188 -23.62 10.93 0.61
C VAL A 188 -23.28 9.86 1.64
N GLN A 189 -22.96 8.64 1.21
CA GLN A 189 -22.48 7.55 2.08
C GLN A 189 -20.99 7.68 2.46
N GLY A 190 -20.30 8.74 2.05
CA GLY A 190 -18.88 8.94 2.33
C GLY A 190 -17.96 7.97 1.57
N ARG A 191 -18.42 7.38 0.47
CA ARG A 191 -17.65 6.46 -0.39
C ARG A 191 -17.21 7.15 -1.68
N VAL A 192 -16.07 6.73 -2.20
CA VAL A 192 -15.60 7.19 -3.52
C VAL A 192 -16.48 6.57 -4.60
N PRO A 193 -17.08 7.37 -5.50
CA PRO A 193 -17.88 6.86 -6.61
C PRO A 193 -17.14 5.88 -7.52
N ALA A 194 -17.83 4.83 -7.96
CA ALA A 194 -17.24 3.81 -8.84
C ALA A 194 -16.69 4.38 -10.16
N MET A 195 -17.34 5.41 -10.71
CA MET A 195 -16.88 6.08 -11.94
C MET A 195 -15.53 6.80 -11.76
N TRP A 196 -15.24 7.30 -10.55
CA TRP A 196 -13.93 7.88 -10.23
C TRP A 196 -12.91 6.76 -9.99
N SER A 197 -13.27 5.75 -9.19
CA SER A 197 -12.41 4.60 -8.90
C SER A 197 -11.95 3.86 -10.16
N LYS A 198 -12.79 3.76 -11.19
CA LYS A 198 -12.47 3.12 -12.48
C LYS A 198 -11.30 3.78 -13.23
N VAL A 199 -11.10 5.09 -13.02
CA VAL A 199 -10.02 5.87 -13.65
C VAL A 199 -9.00 6.37 -12.63
N SER A 200 -9.04 5.86 -11.40
CA SER A 200 -8.18 6.25 -10.29
C SER A 200 -7.07 5.23 -10.05
N TYR A 201 -6.10 5.63 -9.24
CA TYR A 201 -5.21 4.72 -8.54
C TYR A 201 -5.99 3.91 -7.47
N PRO A 202 -5.57 2.68 -7.14
CA PRO A 202 -6.17 1.89 -6.07
C PRO A 202 -6.14 2.66 -4.75
N SER A 203 -7.23 2.63 -3.99
CA SER A 203 -7.35 3.26 -2.68
C SER A 203 -8.53 2.65 -1.92
N LEU A 204 -8.38 2.50 -0.61
CA LEU A 204 -9.46 2.09 0.30
C LEU A 204 -9.98 3.25 1.15
N LYS A 205 -9.46 4.47 0.94
CA LYS A 205 -9.85 5.67 1.67
C LYS A 205 -11.33 6.02 1.50
N PRO A 206 -12.03 6.44 2.57
CA PRO A 206 -13.34 7.07 2.46
C PRO A 206 -13.23 8.40 1.68
N LEU A 207 -14.35 8.89 1.18
CA LEU A 207 -14.42 10.04 0.27
C LEU A 207 -13.62 11.25 0.78
N GLY A 208 -13.81 11.64 2.03
CA GLY A 208 -13.14 12.83 2.60
C GLY A 208 -11.61 12.70 2.62
N SER A 209 -11.09 11.57 3.11
CA SER A 209 -9.65 11.26 3.08
C SER A 209 -9.12 11.12 1.66
N TRP A 210 -9.90 10.50 0.77
CA TRP A 210 -9.53 10.33 -0.64
C TRP A 210 -9.40 11.67 -1.37
N VAL A 211 -10.37 12.59 -1.21
CA VAL A 211 -10.30 13.94 -1.82
C VAL A 211 -9.09 14.70 -1.28
N SER A 212 -8.85 14.63 0.03
CA SER A 212 -7.69 15.30 0.66
C SER A 212 -6.37 14.75 0.12
N ASP A 213 -6.25 13.43 -0.04
CA ASP A 213 -5.08 12.77 -0.63
C ASP A 213 -4.91 13.11 -2.12
N PHE A 214 -6.01 13.11 -2.88
CA PHE A 214 -6.03 13.46 -4.29
C PHE A 214 -5.54 14.88 -4.54
N VAL A 215 -6.04 15.86 -3.76
CA VAL A 215 -5.58 17.26 -3.84
C VAL A 215 -4.10 17.39 -3.47
N LYS A 216 -3.62 16.66 -2.45
CA LYS A 216 -2.19 16.63 -2.09
C LYS A 216 -1.32 16.10 -3.23
N ARG A 217 -1.75 15.05 -3.94
CA ARG A 217 -1.03 14.50 -5.10
C ARG A 217 -0.97 15.49 -6.25
N LEU A 218 -2.08 16.19 -6.51
CA LEU A 218 -2.11 17.24 -7.53
C LEU A 218 -1.14 18.37 -7.17
N ALA A 219 -1.20 18.88 -5.93
CA ALA A 219 -0.29 19.91 -5.46
C ALA A 219 1.19 19.47 -5.52
N TYR A 220 1.49 18.20 -5.23
CA TYR A 220 2.85 17.66 -5.34
C TYR A 220 3.37 17.69 -6.79
N LEU A 221 2.55 17.30 -7.76
CA LEU A 221 2.94 17.32 -9.17
C LEU A 221 3.00 18.74 -9.73
N GLU A 222 2.12 19.64 -9.30
CA GLU A 222 2.17 21.06 -9.66
C GLU A 222 3.45 21.72 -9.12
N LYS A 223 3.86 21.39 -7.90
CA LYS A 223 5.15 21.85 -7.37
C LYS A 223 6.31 21.38 -8.24
N TRP A 224 6.26 20.15 -8.74
CA TRP A 224 7.28 19.62 -9.66
C TRP A 224 7.27 20.38 -11.01
N THR A 225 6.11 20.67 -11.59
CA THR A 225 6.07 21.43 -12.87
C THR A 225 6.62 22.86 -12.73
N GLN A 226 6.49 23.48 -11.56
CA GLN A 226 6.93 24.84 -11.29
C GLN A 226 8.38 24.95 -10.82
N GLU A 227 8.79 24.13 -9.85
CA GLU A 227 10.09 24.22 -9.18
C GLU A 227 11.12 23.22 -9.73
N GLY A 228 10.69 22.26 -10.55
CA GLY A 228 11.53 21.19 -11.08
C GLY A 228 11.54 19.92 -10.21
N LYS A 229 12.49 19.03 -10.50
CA LYS A 229 12.55 17.68 -9.94
C LYS A 229 12.64 17.69 -8.40
N PRO A 230 11.78 16.95 -7.69
CA PRO A 230 11.83 16.92 -6.23
C PRO A 230 13.07 16.15 -5.75
N ARG A 231 13.70 16.65 -4.68
CA ARG A 231 14.88 16.02 -4.06
C ARG A 231 14.54 14.67 -3.41
N VAL A 232 13.37 14.63 -2.76
CA VAL A 232 12.78 13.42 -2.18
C VAL A 232 11.45 13.17 -2.87
N PHE A 233 11.33 12.02 -3.53
CA PHE A 233 10.11 11.64 -4.22
C PHE A 233 9.09 11.08 -3.24
N TRP A 234 7.88 11.63 -3.26
CA TRP A 234 6.75 11.02 -2.55
C TRP A 234 6.27 9.81 -3.36
N VAL A 235 6.87 8.64 -3.14
CA VAL A 235 6.62 7.44 -3.97
C VAL A 235 5.14 7.04 -3.94
N SER A 236 4.53 7.27 -2.79
CA SER A 236 3.12 7.01 -2.56
C SER A 236 2.19 7.93 -3.31
N GLY A 237 2.69 9.10 -3.75
CA GLY A 237 1.95 10.09 -4.53
C GLY A 237 1.74 9.71 -6.00
N PHE A 238 2.54 8.78 -6.53
CA PHE A 238 2.42 8.34 -7.92
C PHE A 238 1.17 7.48 -8.17
N PHE A 239 0.57 7.71 -9.34
CA PHE A 239 -0.47 6.88 -9.93
C PHE A 239 0.11 5.51 -10.33
N PHE A 240 1.25 5.52 -11.03
CA PHE A 240 1.94 4.32 -11.51
C PHE A 240 3.42 4.30 -11.10
N THR A 241 3.67 3.77 -9.91
CA THR A 241 5.00 3.63 -9.30
C THR A 241 6.02 2.89 -10.18
N GLN A 242 5.60 1.93 -11.00
CA GLN A 242 6.52 1.18 -11.88
C GLN A 242 7.23 2.07 -12.90
N SER A 243 6.58 3.13 -13.40
CA SER A 243 7.23 4.10 -14.28
C SER A 243 8.37 4.82 -13.57
N PHE A 244 8.17 5.19 -12.29
CA PHE A 244 9.21 5.82 -11.47
C PHE A 244 10.38 4.85 -11.19
N LEU A 245 10.09 3.61 -10.80
CA LEU A 245 11.12 2.58 -10.55
C LEU A 245 11.95 2.31 -11.81
N THR A 246 11.28 2.13 -12.95
CA THR A 246 11.94 1.91 -14.24
C THR A 246 12.76 3.12 -14.66
N GLY A 247 12.22 4.33 -14.52
CA GLY A 247 12.93 5.56 -14.86
C GLY A 247 14.20 5.75 -14.01
N THR A 248 14.15 5.38 -12.72
CA THR A 248 15.33 5.46 -11.83
C THR A 248 16.40 4.46 -12.28
N ARG A 249 16.02 3.22 -12.63
CA ARG A 249 16.94 2.22 -13.20
C ARG A 249 17.50 2.65 -14.55
N GLN A 250 16.70 3.28 -15.40
CA GLN A 250 17.14 3.79 -16.70
C GLN A 250 18.21 4.88 -16.54
N ASN A 251 18.00 5.85 -15.66
CA ASN A 251 18.98 6.91 -15.41
C ASN A 251 20.33 6.31 -14.97
N TYR A 252 20.32 5.32 -14.06
CA TYR A 252 21.53 4.63 -13.63
C TYR A 252 22.18 3.78 -14.73
N SER A 253 21.37 2.98 -15.44
CA SER A 253 21.79 2.15 -16.58
C SER A 253 22.53 2.97 -17.64
N ARG A 254 22.00 4.14 -17.98
CA ARG A 254 22.58 5.03 -19.00
C ARG A 254 23.86 5.70 -18.51
N ARG A 255 23.88 6.16 -17.26
CA ARG A 255 25.07 6.80 -16.67
C ARG A 255 26.26 5.84 -16.54
N HIS A 256 25.99 4.61 -16.13
CA HIS A 256 27.02 3.60 -15.86
C HIS A 256 27.23 2.62 -17.01
N THR A 257 26.48 2.75 -18.11
CA THR A 257 26.50 1.85 -19.28
C THR A 257 26.33 0.36 -18.89
N ILE A 258 25.38 0.08 -18.00
CA ILE A 258 25.05 -1.28 -17.54
C ILE A 258 23.68 -1.66 -18.11
N PRO A 259 23.50 -2.86 -18.70
CA PRO A 259 22.19 -3.32 -19.16
C PRO A 259 21.14 -3.28 -18.04
N ILE A 260 19.97 -2.67 -18.33
CA ILE A 260 18.93 -2.45 -17.32
C ILE A 260 18.47 -3.75 -16.67
N ASP A 261 18.43 -4.86 -17.41
CA ASP A 261 17.97 -6.17 -16.95
C ASP A 261 18.85 -6.78 -15.85
N LEU A 262 20.11 -6.32 -15.74
CA LEU A 262 21.03 -6.76 -14.69
C LEU A 262 20.94 -5.91 -13.41
N LEU A 263 20.13 -4.86 -13.42
CA LEU A 263 20.01 -3.92 -12.31
C LEU A 263 18.88 -4.29 -11.36
N GLY A 264 19.17 -4.33 -10.07
CA GLY A 264 18.21 -4.36 -8.98
C GLY A 264 18.23 -3.04 -8.20
N PHE A 265 17.52 -3.04 -7.07
CA PHE A 265 17.60 -1.98 -6.08
C PHE A 265 18.09 -2.55 -4.77
N ASP A 266 19.03 -1.85 -4.16
CA ASP A 266 19.31 -1.93 -2.74
C ASP A 266 18.73 -0.69 -2.04
N PHE A 267 18.60 -0.75 -0.72
CA PHE A 267 17.89 0.26 0.05
C PHE A 267 18.64 0.62 1.32
N ARG A 268 18.65 1.92 1.63
CA ARG A 268 19.18 2.42 2.89
C ARG A 268 18.20 3.39 3.52
N VAL A 269 17.66 3.01 4.67
CA VAL A 269 16.80 3.90 5.45
C VAL A 269 17.67 5.03 6.02
N LEU A 270 17.24 6.28 5.84
CA LEU A 270 17.96 7.45 6.32
C LEU A 270 17.67 7.69 7.81
N SER A 271 18.68 8.15 8.53
CA SER A 271 18.49 8.68 9.87
C SER A 271 17.78 10.06 9.81
N PRO A 272 17.10 10.50 10.89
CA PRO A 272 16.46 11.81 10.93
C PRO A 272 17.41 12.98 10.63
N ALA A 273 18.69 12.86 11.02
CA ALA A 273 19.71 13.86 10.75
C ALA A 273 20.06 13.93 9.26
N GLU A 274 20.20 12.78 8.59
CA GLU A 274 20.47 12.72 7.15
C GLU A 274 19.28 13.23 6.34
N GLU A 275 18.05 12.84 6.72
CA GLU A 275 16.82 13.29 6.07
C GLU A 275 16.67 14.82 6.15
N GLY A 276 16.97 15.42 7.30
CA GLY A 276 16.96 16.88 7.48
C GLY A 276 18.08 17.61 6.73
N ALA A 277 19.15 16.91 6.36
CA ALA A 277 20.32 17.47 5.68
C ALA A 277 20.27 17.33 4.14
N ILE A 278 19.18 16.81 3.56
CA ILE A 278 19.05 16.62 2.11
C ILE A 278 19.02 17.97 1.38
N ALA A 279 20.18 18.38 0.87
CA ALA A 279 20.35 19.62 0.11
C ALA A 279 20.24 19.41 -1.42
N ASP A 280 20.52 18.21 -1.92
CA ASP A 280 20.52 17.90 -3.36
C ASP A 280 20.07 16.45 -3.61
N HIS A 281 19.88 16.08 -4.88
CA HIS A 281 19.64 14.72 -5.32
C HIS A 281 20.82 13.80 -4.97
N PRO A 282 20.57 12.50 -4.71
CA PRO A 282 21.66 11.56 -4.49
C PRO A 282 22.50 11.42 -5.77
N ALA A 283 23.78 11.08 -5.61
CA ALA A 283 24.66 10.81 -6.73
C ALA A 283 24.07 9.72 -7.63
N ASP A 284 23.59 8.61 -7.05
CA ASP A 284 22.89 7.55 -7.77
C ASP A 284 21.58 7.18 -7.07
N GLY A 285 20.57 6.86 -7.87
CA GLY A 285 19.26 6.46 -7.38
C GLY A 285 18.34 7.63 -7.03
N ALA A 286 17.49 7.43 -6.02
CA ALA A 286 16.50 8.41 -5.59
C ALA A 286 16.21 8.29 -4.09
N TYR A 287 15.98 9.42 -3.42
CA TYR A 287 15.36 9.41 -2.09
C TYR A 287 13.85 9.29 -2.25
N ILE A 288 13.22 8.39 -1.50
CA ILE A 288 11.79 8.16 -1.50
C ILE A 288 11.20 8.34 -0.10
N SER A 289 9.95 8.78 -0.03
CA SER A 289 9.18 8.93 1.21
C SER A 289 7.72 8.54 1.02
N GLY A 290 7.01 8.39 2.14
CA GLY A 290 5.56 8.14 2.18
C GLY A 290 5.15 6.68 2.33
N LEU A 291 6.08 5.79 2.66
CA LEU A 291 5.77 4.40 2.98
C LEU A 291 5.36 4.25 4.45
N PHE A 292 4.41 3.36 4.71
CA PHE A 292 3.95 2.99 6.04
C PHE A 292 4.26 1.53 6.29
N LEU A 293 4.95 1.22 7.38
CA LEU A 293 5.23 -0.14 7.82
C LEU A 293 4.03 -0.68 8.61
N GLU A 294 3.57 -1.88 8.28
CA GLU A 294 2.49 -2.60 8.97
C GLU A 294 3.05 -3.89 9.57
N GLY A 295 2.67 -4.18 10.83
CA GLY A 295 3.05 -5.40 11.54
C GLY A 295 4.45 -5.38 12.16
N ALA A 296 5.20 -4.29 12.00
CA ALA A 296 6.51 -4.07 12.62
C ALA A 296 6.76 -2.57 12.85
N ARG A 297 7.88 -2.28 13.53
CA ARG A 297 8.40 -0.92 13.67
C ARG A 297 9.84 -0.84 13.17
N TRP A 298 10.19 0.31 12.61
CA TRP A 298 11.56 0.71 12.38
C TRP A 298 12.13 1.36 13.64
N ASP A 299 13.20 0.79 14.18
CA ASP A 299 13.96 1.39 15.27
C ASP A 299 15.01 2.35 14.70
N THR A 300 14.81 3.65 14.90
CA THR A 300 15.71 4.68 14.36
C THR A 300 17.07 4.72 15.05
N ALA A 301 17.16 4.27 16.31
CA ALA A 301 18.42 4.29 17.05
C ALA A 301 19.31 3.10 16.65
N ALA A 302 18.70 1.92 16.48
CA ALA A 302 19.40 0.71 16.06
C ALA A 302 19.48 0.53 14.53
N ALA A 303 18.71 1.32 13.77
CA ALA A 303 18.60 1.23 12.32
C ALA A 303 18.20 -0.18 11.83
N GLU A 304 17.20 -0.76 12.47
CA GLU A 304 16.74 -2.12 12.19
C GLU A 304 15.23 -2.30 12.43
N LEU A 305 14.66 -3.31 11.78
CA LEU A 305 13.27 -3.75 11.96
C LEU A 305 13.10 -4.51 13.28
N ARG A 306 12.11 -4.11 14.07
CA ARG A 306 11.72 -4.71 15.36
C ARG A 306 10.21 -4.86 15.46
N ASP A 307 9.75 -5.63 16.44
CA ASP A 307 8.31 -5.85 16.67
C ASP A 307 7.57 -4.54 16.91
N SER A 308 6.34 -4.48 16.41
CA SER A 308 5.49 -3.31 16.64
C SER A 308 5.20 -3.11 18.12
N LEU A 309 4.90 -1.87 18.50
CA LEU A 309 4.43 -1.60 19.86
C LEU A 309 2.94 -1.99 19.99
N PRO A 310 2.49 -2.40 21.19
CA PRO A 310 1.09 -2.67 21.44
C PRO A 310 0.20 -1.49 21.01
N LYS A 311 -0.86 -1.78 20.26
CA LYS A 311 -1.84 -0.80 19.73
C LYS A 311 -1.29 0.18 18.67
N VAL A 312 -0.07 -0.03 18.19
CA VAL A 312 0.50 0.71 17.05
C VAL A 312 0.44 -0.19 15.82
N LEU A 313 -0.56 0.01 14.97
CA LEU A 313 -0.78 -0.85 13.78
C LEU A 313 0.15 -0.49 12.62
N TYR A 314 0.43 0.80 12.48
CA TYR A 314 1.20 1.36 11.38
C TYR A 314 2.24 2.35 11.91
N GLN A 315 3.40 2.38 11.26
CA GLN A 315 4.41 3.41 11.48
C GLN A 315 4.84 4.01 10.14
N GLN A 316 4.95 5.33 10.06
CA GLN A 316 5.54 5.96 8.88
C GLN A 316 7.04 5.66 8.83
N MET A 317 7.52 5.15 7.70
CA MET A 317 8.95 4.93 7.47
C MET A 317 9.67 6.26 7.26
N PRO A 318 10.90 6.41 7.78
CA PRO A 318 11.79 7.51 7.37
C PRO A 318 12.03 7.52 5.86
N ALA A 319 12.60 8.60 5.34
CA ALA A 319 13.04 8.61 3.95
C ALA A 319 14.03 7.46 3.67
N ILE A 320 13.88 6.82 2.51
CA ILE A 320 14.73 5.70 2.09
C ILE A 320 15.52 6.14 0.85
N HIS A 321 16.82 5.91 0.86
CA HIS A 321 17.65 5.98 -0.33
C HIS A 321 17.50 4.67 -1.10
N MET A 322 16.84 4.76 -2.26
CA MET A 322 16.72 3.67 -3.21
C MET A 322 17.89 3.72 -4.17
N ILE A 323 18.77 2.72 -4.10
CA ILE A 323 20.09 2.70 -4.78
C ILE A 323 20.05 1.61 -5.86
N PRO A 324 20.04 1.98 -7.15
CA PRO A 324 20.24 1.02 -8.22
C PRO A 324 21.64 0.41 -8.14
N ALA A 325 21.73 -0.91 -8.26
CA ALA A 325 23.00 -1.64 -8.29
C ALA A 325 22.88 -2.86 -9.21
N LYS A 326 24.00 -3.44 -9.66
CA LYS A 326 23.94 -4.73 -10.33
C LYS A 326 23.46 -5.77 -9.33
N MET A 327 22.57 -6.66 -9.73
CA MET A 327 22.05 -7.70 -8.83
C MET A 327 23.16 -8.56 -8.23
N SER A 328 24.28 -8.78 -8.95
CA SER A 328 25.46 -9.50 -8.46
C SER A 328 26.21 -8.81 -7.32
N ASP A 329 26.05 -7.49 -7.19
CA ASP A 329 26.79 -6.66 -6.24
C ASP A 329 25.96 -6.45 -4.95
N ILE A 330 24.68 -6.85 -4.96
CA ILE A 330 23.80 -6.76 -3.80
C ILE A 330 24.09 -7.98 -2.92
N ASP A 331 24.40 -7.75 -1.64
CA ASP A 331 24.80 -8.82 -0.71
C ASP A 331 23.62 -9.70 -0.29
N ASP A 332 23.40 -10.80 -1.00
CA ASP A 332 22.34 -11.79 -0.68
C ASP A 332 22.52 -12.49 0.68
N LYS A 333 23.66 -12.30 1.37
CA LYS A 333 23.89 -12.84 2.72
C LYS A 333 23.65 -11.83 3.84
N ALA A 334 23.31 -10.58 3.49
CA ALA A 334 23.02 -9.56 4.48
C ALA A 334 21.85 -9.98 5.38
N HIS A 335 21.92 -9.61 6.66
CA HIS A 335 20.85 -9.92 7.63
C HIS A 335 19.68 -8.95 7.46
N ILE A 336 18.89 -9.21 6.42
CA ILE A 336 17.80 -8.34 5.97
C ILE A 336 16.49 -9.10 5.79
N TYR A 337 15.40 -8.35 5.82
CA TYR A 337 14.08 -8.81 5.41
C TYR A 337 13.71 -8.19 4.06
N ASP A 338 13.38 -9.04 3.08
CA ASP A 338 12.73 -8.61 1.84
C ASP A 338 11.26 -8.28 2.11
N CYS A 339 11.02 -7.02 2.48
CA CYS A 339 9.71 -6.50 2.84
C CYS A 339 8.90 -6.16 1.58
N PRO A 340 7.73 -6.79 1.36
CA PRO A 340 6.90 -6.48 0.21
C PRO A 340 6.22 -5.12 0.38
N VAL A 341 6.21 -4.32 -0.69
CA VAL A 341 5.57 -3.00 -0.73
C VAL A 341 4.30 -3.09 -1.57
N TYR A 342 3.16 -2.66 -1.02
CA TYR A 342 1.86 -2.66 -1.68
C TYR A 342 1.24 -1.27 -1.76
N LYS A 343 0.32 -1.07 -2.70
CA LYS A 343 -0.45 0.17 -2.79
C LYS A 343 -1.55 0.26 -1.73
N THR A 344 -2.15 -0.84 -1.32
CA THR A 344 -3.25 -0.87 -0.33
C THR A 344 -3.09 -2.04 0.63
N SER A 345 -3.73 -1.95 1.80
CA SER A 345 -3.76 -3.00 2.83
C SER A 345 -4.40 -4.31 2.37
N GLU A 346 -5.20 -4.30 1.29
CA GLU A 346 -5.78 -5.52 0.72
C GLU A 346 -4.70 -6.48 0.23
N ARG A 347 -3.50 -5.96 -0.12
CA ARG A 347 -2.33 -6.72 -0.63
C ARG A 347 -2.63 -7.67 -1.78
N ARG A 348 -3.77 -7.48 -2.43
CA ARG A 348 -4.29 -8.25 -3.55
C ARG A 348 -4.26 -7.40 -4.81
N GLY A 349 -3.79 -7.98 -5.91
CA GLY A 349 -3.78 -7.31 -7.21
C GLY A 349 -4.02 -8.29 -8.34
N MET A 350 -4.39 -7.76 -9.50
CA MET A 350 -4.39 -8.49 -10.77
C MET A 350 -3.14 -8.14 -11.55
N LEU A 351 -2.69 -9.03 -12.41
CA LEU A 351 -1.62 -8.72 -13.35
C LEU A 351 -2.19 -7.85 -14.48
N SER A 352 -1.52 -6.73 -14.76
CA SER A 352 -1.78 -5.92 -15.94
C SER A 352 -1.36 -6.66 -17.21
N THR A 353 -1.73 -6.13 -18.36
CA THR A 353 -1.22 -6.59 -19.67
C THR A 353 0.30 -6.53 -19.80
N THR A 354 0.97 -5.73 -18.96
CA THR A 354 2.44 -5.63 -18.88
C THR A 354 3.07 -6.56 -17.84
N GLY A 355 2.28 -7.43 -17.20
CA GLY A 355 2.75 -8.37 -16.18
C GLY A 355 3.02 -7.74 -14.81
N HIS A 356 2.73 -6.44 -14.63
CA HIS A 356 2.85 -5.79 -13.33
C HIS A 356 1.58 -5.98 -12.51
N SER A 357 1.72 -6.21 -11.20
CA SER A 357 0.57 -6.22 -10.30
C SER A 357 -0.06 -4.83 -10.20
N THR A 358 -1.38 -4.78 -10.11
CA THR A 358 -2.11 -3.53 -9.82
C THR A 358 -1.83 -2.99 -8.41
N ASN A 359 -1.40 -3.85 -7.48
CA ASN A 359 -1.22 -3.51 -6.07
C ASN A 359 0.23 -3.70 -5.57
N PHE A 360 0.91 -4.79 -5.93
CA PHE A 360 2.31 -4.98 -5.54
C PHE A 360 3.24 -3.99 -6.28
N VAL A 361 4.12 -3.33 -5.53
CA VAL A 361 5.03 -2.29 -6.03
C VAL A 361 6.45 -2.85 -6.20
N MET A 362 7.08 -3.30 -5.11
CA MET A 362 8.45 -3.81 -5.12
C MET A 362 8.74 -4.61 -3.84
N MET A 363 9.88 -5.32 -3.81
CA MET A 363 10.50 -5.74 -2.55
C MET A 363 11.45 -4.65 -2.09
N CYS A 364 11.39 -4.31 -0.81
CA CYS A 364 12.31 -3.38 -0.16
C CYS A 364 13.16 -4.18 0.85
N ARG A 365 14.48 -4.17 0.65
CA ARG A 365 15.44 -4.83 1.53
C ARG A 365 15.63 -3.97 2.78
N VAL A 366 15.28 -4.51 3.95
CA VAL A 366 15.32 -3.75 5.22
C VAL A 366 16.13 -4.52 6.25
N PRO A 367 17.13 -3.90 6.91
CA PRO A 367 17.85 -4.53 8.02
C PRO A 367 16.89 -4.94 9.13
N MET A 368 17.14 -6.09 9.75
CA MET A 368 16.33 -6.61 10.86
C MET A 368 17.18 -6.92 12.07
N ALA A 369 16.57 -6.91 13.25
CA ALA A 369 17.28 -7.24 14.49
C ALA A 369 17.86 -8.67 14.46
N ALA A 370 19.00 -8.87 15.13
CA ALA A 370 19.76 -10.13 15.09
C ALA A 370 18.98 -11.34 15.63
N GLU A 371 18.05 -11.10 16.56
CA GLU A 371 17.15 -12.10 17.13
C GLU A 371 16.07 -12.59 16.16
N HIS A 372 15.80 -11.85 15.10
CA HIS A 372 14.76 -12.17 14.13
C HIS A 372 15.33 -12.81 12.88
N THR A 373 14.47 -13.55 12.17
CA THR A 373 14.79 -14.17 10.88
C THR A 373 13.83 -13.66 9.83
N GLU A 374 14.20 -13.76 8.56
CA GLU A 374 13.29 -13.42 7.45
C GLU A 374 11.97 -14.20 7.56
N LYS A 375 12.05 -15.50 7.92
CA LYS A 375 10.91 -16.38 8.16
C LYS A 375 9.95 -15.82 9.22
N TYR A 376 10.48 -15.22 10.29
CA TYR A 376 9.66 -14.61 11.34
C TYR A 376 8.79 -13.50 10.74
N TRP A 377 9.38 -12.59 9.99
CA TRP A 377 8.68 -11.46 9.37
C TRP A 377 7.72 -11.85 8.26
N VAL A 378 8.05 -12.89 7.48
CA VAL A 378 7.13 -13.48 6.50
C VAL A 378 5.87 -13.98 7.19
N LYS A 379 6.00 -14.75 8.29
CA LYS A 379 4.85 -15.29 9.05
C LYS A 379 4.05 -14.19 9.74
N ALA A 380 4.73 -13.18 10.28
CA ALA A 380 4.10 -12.00 10.89
C ALA A 380 3.33 -11.14 9.88
N GLY A 381 3.47 -11.42 8.58
CA GLY A 381 2.77 -10.68 7.54
C GLY A 381 3.22 -9.23 7.48
N VAL A 382 4.49 -8.94 7.75
CA VAL A 382 5.01 -7.57 7.67
C VAL A 382 5.03 -7.10 6.22
N ALA A 383 4.59 -5.87 5.99
CA ALA A 383 4.68 -5.24 4.69
C ALA A 383 4.81 -3.72 4.83
N MET A 384 5.20 -3.07 3.74
CA MET A 384 5.03 -1.63 3.60
C MET A 384 3.84 -1.32 2.70
N LEU A 385 3.13 -0.24 3.02
CA LEU A 385 2.00 0.28 2.27
C LEU A 385 2.32 1.69 1.76
N THR A 386 1.88 2.03 0.55
CA THR A 386 1.99 3.41 0.07
C THR A 386 0.92 4.33 0.69
N GLN A 387 -0.15 3.78 1.23
CA GLN A 387 -1.23 4.55 1.86
C GLN A 387 -1.95 3.69 2.87
N LEU A 388 -2.54 4.36 3.87
CA LEU A 388 -3.43 3.76 4.85
C LEU A 388 -4.89 3.91 4.43
N ASP A 389 -5.77 3.11 5.01
CA ASP A 389 -7.19 3.06 4.64
C ASP A 389 -8.00 4.24 5.18
N ALA A 390 -7.46 5.01 6.13
CA ALA A 390 -8.03 6.26 6.63
C ALA A 390 -7.01 7.38 6.58
#